data_AF-A0A7W0SEV2-F1
#
_entry.id   AF-A0A7W0SEV2-F1
#
_cell.length_a   1.000
_cell.length_b   1.000
_cell.length_c   1.000
_cell.angle_alpha   90.00
_cell.angle_beta   90.00
_cell.angle_gamma   90.00
#
_symmetry.space_group_name_H-M   'P 1'
#
loop_
_entity.id
_entity.type
_entity.pdbx_description
1 polymer ?
#
loop_
_entity_poly.entity_id
_entity_poly.type
_entity_poly.pdbx_seq_one_letter_code
_entity_poly.pdbx_strand_id
1 'polypeptide(L)'
;MSVLDKVRRWIDGETAELVLEEAARDAQVKPRSKAEEFIVKIAREVEGVMQSELVPLPQGTSIIPSEYAIFLSDADDKDWQGVKRRGLEQGLYHILAERAKEIAGKRKLETKSFVIELRVDGTLDKGNVRVQHSWEDSSAGNKTGVLARPKSGKLDPPPKPLPASHRPPANPTNPNYPRRAIEDAYTPPPTAPDFTSNRASQPLPGIEQAVPIPPEDAEVMTSVRKRTAPELYKLEIWMNGVRQNVVPIFNREISVGRGSRSKPVDITLSGDPEISRKHLTLGTDENGYFWAMNEGRNPAAINNFELPAGQKVTINPGVNLTIGSYVLRIQPVQNKPNS
;
A
#
# COMPACT_ATOMS: atom_id res chain seq x y z
N MET A 1 11.44 -25.45 19.41
CA MET A 1 12.06 -24.88 18.19
C MET A 1 11.98 -23.38 18.28
N SER A 2 13.11 -22.68 18.23
CA SER A 2 13.13 -21.22 18.19
C SER A 2 12.66 -20.72 16.82
N VAL A 3 11.97 -19.59 16.76
CA VAL A 3 11.50 -18.99 15.50
C VAL A 3 12.68 -18.68 14.57
N LEU A 4 13.85 -18.38 15.14
CA LEU A 4 15.11 -18.19 14.40
C LEU A 4 15.59 -19.47 13.71
N ASP A 5 15.33 -20.65 14.29
CA ASP A 5 15.68 -21.94 13.66
C ASP A 5 14.82 -22.20 12.42
N LYS A 6 13.57 -21.72 12.43
CA LYS A 6 12.65 -21.84 11.27
C LYS A 6 13.08 -20.92 10.14
N VAL A 7 13.54 -19.70 10.46
CA VAL A 7 14.04 -18.73 9.48
C VAL A 7 15.39 -19.18 8.90
N ARG A 8 16.28 -19.72 9.73
CA ARG A 8 17.58 -20.27 9.31
C ARG A 8 17.46 -21.42 8.33
N ARG A 9 16.63 -22.43 8.65
CA ARG A 9 16.35 -23.58 7.76
C ARG A 9 15.75 -23.16 6.41
N TRP A 10 15.07 -22.02 6.36
CA TRP A 10 14.49 -21.48 5.13
C TRP A 10 15.51 -20.68 4.30
N ILE A 11 16.38 -19.89 4.93
CA ILE A 11 17.47 -19.17 4.24
C ILE A 11 18.44 -20.14 3.56
N ASP A 12 18.65 -21.32 4.15
CA ASP A 12 19.57 -22.34 3.65
C ASP A 12 18.95 -23.26 2.54
N GLY A 13 17.65 -23.13 2.23
CA GLY A 13 17.03 -23.78 1.06
C GLY A 13 16.63 -25.25 1.22
N GLU A 14 16.57 -25.80 2.44
CA GLU A 14 16.21 -27.20 2.67
C GLU A 14 14.68 -27.40 2.79
N THR A 15 14.11 -28.12 1.81
CA THR A 15 12.73 -28.63 1.82
C THR A 15 12.48 -29.56 3.01
N ALA A 16 11.28 -29.45 3.59
CA ALA A 16 10.91 -29.82 4.96
C ALA A 16 10.96 -31.31 5.39
N GLU A 17 11.63 -32.23 4.69
CA GLU A 17 11.51 -33.68 4.97
C GLU A 17 12.73 -34.40 5.59
N LEU A 18 13.92 -33.78 5.71
CA LEU A 18 15.13 -34.48 6.20
C LEU A 18 15.62 -34.03 7.59
N VAL A 19 14.71 -33.68 8.53
CA VAL A 19 15.13 -32.95 9.77
C VAL A 19 14.81 -33.67 11.07
N LEU A 20 15.07 -34.97 11.15
CA LEU A 20 15.10 -35.66 12.45
C LEU A 20 16.48 -36.18 12.85
N GLU A 21 17.43 -36.32 11.92
CA GLU A 21 18.71 -36.97 12.23
C GLU A 21 19.89 -35.99 12.35
N GLU A 22 19.88 -34.86 11.63
CA GLU A 22 20.99 -33.88 11.68
C GLU A 22 20.87 -32.82 12.79
N ALA A 23 19.67 -32.62 13.35
CA ALA A 23 19.41 -31.58 14.37
C ALA A 23 20.06 -31.86 15.74
N ALA A 24 20.56 -33.08 15.98
CA ALA A 24 21.19 -33.46 17.24
C ALA A 24 22.71 -33.16 17.31
N ARG A 25 23.36 -32.80 16.19
CA ARG A 25 24.83 -32.57 16.15
C ARG A 25 25.27 -31.11 16.01
N ASP A 26 24.44 -30.22 15.45
CA ASP A 26 24.87 -28.87 15.05
C ASP A 26 24.51 -27.73 16.04
N ALA A 27 24.00 -28.06 17.24
CA ALA A 27 23.45 -27.09 18.19
C ALA A 27 24.48 -26.26 19.00
N GLN A 28 25.78 -26.39 18.73
CA GLN A 28 26.80 -25.55 19.36
C GLN A 28 27.60 -24.79 18.30
N VAL A 29 27.34 -23.47 18.23
CA VAL A 29 28.23 -22.47 17.62
C VAL A 29 28.32 -22.48 16.08
N LYS A 30 27.23 -22.13 15.37
CA LYS A 30 27.36 -21.67 13.97
C LYS A 30 27.31 -20.13 13.95
N PRO A 31 28.32 -19.44 13.37
CA PRO A 31 28.33 -17.99 13.25
C PRO A 31 27.09 -17.53 12.46
N ARG A 32 26.43 -16.47 12.93
CA ARG A 32 25.23 -15.91 12.29
C ARG A 32 25.54 -15.54 10.83
N SER A 33 24.64 -15.89 9.93
CA SER A 33 24.77 -15.51 8.52
C SER A 33 24.55 -14.00 8.36
N LYS A 34 25.21 -13.37 7.37
CA LYS A 34 25.00 -11.95 7.03
C LYS A 34 23.52 -11.61 6.80
N ALA A 35 22.75 -12.56 6.28
CA ALA A 35 21.31 -12.42 6.08
C ALA A 35 20.52 -12.38 7.40
N GLU A 36 20.91 -13.20 8.39
CA GLU A 36 20.28 -13.21 9.71
C GLU A 36 20.55 -11.91 10.48
N GLU A 37 21.79 -11.42 10.41
CA GLU A 37 22.15 -10.12 11.01
C GLU A 37 21.34 -8.97 10.42
N PHE A 38 21.08 -9.02 9.12
CA PHE A 38 20.27 -8.03 8.43
C PHE A 38 18.79 -8.07 8.86
N ILE A 39 18.20 -9.27 8.97
CA ILE A 39 16.83 -9.45 9.48
C ILE A 39 16.72 -8.92 10.91
N VAL A 40 17.68 -9.26 11.77
CA VAL A 40 17.71 -8.81 13.16
C VAL A 40 17.85 -7.29 13.23
N LYS A 41 18.65 -6.68 12.35
CA LYS A 41 18.78 -5.21 12.26
C LYS A 41 17.45 -4.56 11.92
N ILE A 42 16.75 -5.04 10.91
CA ILE A 42 15.42 -4.54 10.53
C ILE A 42 14.44 -4.70 11.70
N ALA A 43 14.39 -5.88 12.31
CA ALA A 43 13.48 -6.15 13.43
C ALA A 43 13.72 -5.20 14.61
N ARG A 44 14.98 -4.87 14.92
CA ARG A 44 15.35 -3.90 15.98
C ARG A 44 14.91 -2.48 15.66
N GLU A 45 15.09 -2.03 14.42
CA GLU A 45 14.64 -0.70 14.00
C GLU A 45 13.11 -0.58 14.10
N VAL A 46 12.38 -1.58 13.61
CA VAL A 46 10.91 -1.60 13.71
C VAL A 46 10.46 -1.68 15.17
N GLU A 47 11.13 -2.48 16.00
CA GLU A 47 10.86 -2.55 17.44
C GLU A 47 11.06 -1.18 18.13
N GLY A 48 12.11 -0.45 17.78
CA GLY A 48 12.34 0.91 18.29
C GLY A 48 11.19 1.85 17.94
N VAL A 49 10.66 1.76 16.72
CA VAL A 49 9.47 2.51 16.30
C VAL A 49 8.23 2.04 17.08
N MET A 50 8.02 0.73 17.24
CA MET A 50 6.89 0.19 18.01
C MET A 50 6.88 0.67 19.47
N GLN A 51 8.04 0.73 20.12
CA GLN A 51 8.16 1.16 21.50
C GLN A 51 7.98 2.68 21.67
N SER A 52 8.52 3.48 20.75
CA SER A 52 8.39 4.94 20.78
C SER A 52 6.98 5.40 20.48
N GLU A 53 6.29 4.70 19.57
CA GLU A 53 4.91 4.98 19.17
C GLU A 53 3.89 4.20 20.01
N LEU A 54 4.30 3.51 21.09
CA LEU A 54 3.35 2.80 21.94
C LEU A 54 2.50 3.79 22.72
N VAL A 55 1.18 3.80 22.45
CA VAL A 55 0.23 4.65 23.17
C VAL A 55 -0.58 3.79 24.14
N PRO A 56 -0.43 3.98 25.46
CA PRO A 56 -1.27 3.32 26.44
C PRO A 56 -2.62 4.05 26.57
N LEU A 57 -3.71 3.29 26.52
CA LEU A 57 -5.07 3.80 26.70
C LEU A 57 -5.50 3.70 28.18
N PRO A 58 -6.42 4.57 28.63
CA PRO A 58 -6.93 4.57 30.02
C PRO A 58 -7.69 3.29 30.38
N GLN A 59 -8.13 2.51 29.38
CA GLN A 59 -8.78 1.21 29.58
C GLN A 59 -7.79 0.06 29.86
N GLY A 60 -6.49 0.35 29.98
CA GLY A 60 -5.46 -0.66 30.23
C GLY A 60 -5.03 -1.44 28.98
N THR A 61 -5.48 -1.02 27.80
CA THR A 61 -5.02 -1.51 26.50
C THR A 61 -3.87 -0.65 25.97
N SER A 62 -3.09 -1.19 25.05
CA SER A 62 -2.10 -0.43 24.29
C SER A 62 -2.39 -0.55 22.81
N ILE A 63 -2.16 0.53 22.07
CA ILE A 63 -2.18 0.54 20.61
C ILE A 63 -0.76 0.75 20.08
N ILE A 64 -0.48 0.14 18.94
CA ILE A 64 0.74 0.32 18.16
C ILE A 64 0.36 0.65 16.71
N PRO A 65 1.25 1.28 15.93
CA PRO A 65 1.01 1.53 14.51
C PRO A 65 0.64 0.25 13.75
N SER A 66 -0.28 0.38 12.80
CA SER A 66 -0.84 -0.70 12.00
C SER A 66 -0.03 -1.01 10.73
N GLU A 67 0.85 -0.11 10.29
CA GLU A 67 1.62 -0.29 9.07
C GLU A 67 3.07 0.17 9.27
N TYR A 68 4.01 -0.61 8.73
CA TYR A 68 5.44 -0.32 8.74
C TYR A 68 6.00 -0.43 7.32
N ALA A 69 6.43 0.70 6.76
CA ALA A 69 7.14 0.78 5.50
C ALA A 69 8.65 0.75 5.75
N ILE A 70 9.30 -0.33 5.31
CA ILE A 70 10.73 -0.59 5.50
C ILE A 70 11.43 -0.26 4.18
N PHE A 71 12.24 0.79 4.19
CA PHE A 71 13.04 1.22 3.05
C PHE A 71 14.41 0.56 3.10
N LEU A 72 14.71 -0.20 2.06
CA LEU A 72 15.99 -0.84 1.81
C LEU A 72 16.80 -0.03 0.79
N SER A 73 18.12 -0.12 0.86
CA SER A 73 18.99 0.41 -0.20
C SER A 73 18.78 -0.34 -1.51
N ASP A 74 19.11 0.27 -2.65
CA ASP A 74 19.04 -0.40 -3.96
C ASP A 74 19.95 -1.65 -4.03
N ALA A 75 21.07 -1.63 -3.32
CA ALA A 75 22.00 -2.75 -3.28
C ALA A 75 21.48 -3.93 -2.44
N ASP A 76 20.84 -3.65 -1.31
CA ASP A 76 20.23 -4.70 -0.48
C ASP A 76 18.95 -5.22 -1.14
N ASP A 77 18.17 -4.36 -1.78
CA ASP A 77 16.95 -4.79 -2.47
C ASP A 77 17.25 -5.87 -3.52
N LYS A 78 18.34 -5.72 -4.28
CA LYS A 78 18.84 -6.71 -5.25
C LYS A 78 19.15 -8.06 -4.60
N ASP A 79 19.68 -8.06 -3.38
CA ASP A 79 19.97 -9.27 -2.61
C ASP A 79 18.67 -9.93 -2.09
N TRP A 80 17.59 -9.14 -1.92
CA TRP A 80 16.30 -9.52 -1.34
C TRP A 80 15.13 -9.49 -2.34
N GLN A 81 15.31 -10.05 -3.54
CA GLN A 81 14.25 -10.15 -4.55
C GLN A 81 13.56 -11.52 -4.60
N GLY A 82 12.36 -11.54 -5.17
CA GLY A 82 11.61 -12.77 -5.46
C GLY A 82 11.22 -13.56 -4.20
N VAL A 83 11.64 -14.83 -4.15
CA VAL A 83 11.33 -15.73 -3.02
C VAL A 83 11.95 -15.22 -1.72
N LYS A 84 13.15 -14.62 -1.78
CA LYS A 84 13.84 -14.06 -0.61
C LYS A 84 13.07 -12.89 -0.01
N ARG A 85 12.46 -12.04 -0.85
CA ARG A 85 11.60 -10.94 -0.38
C ARG A 85 10.41 -11.46 0.42
N ARG A 86 9.70 -12.44 -0.14
CA ARG A 86 8.48 -12.98 0.46
C ARG A 86 8.76 -13.64 1.81
N GLY A 87 9.86 -14.39 1.95
CA GLY A 87 10.18 -14.97 3.24
C GLY A 87 10.85 -14.00 4.21
N LEU A 88 11.50 -12.92 3.73
CA LEU A 88 11.88 -11.79 4.59
C LEU A 88 10.64 -11.13 5.20
N GLU A 89 9.64 -10.81 4.38
CA GLU A 89 8.34 -10.28 4.82
C GLU A 89 7.64 -11.20 5.83
N GLN A 90 7.53 -12.50 5.50
CA GLN A 90 6.91 -13.47 6.40
C GLN A 90 7.72 -13.66 7.69
N GLY A 91 9.05 -13.73 7.61
CA GLY A 91 9.93 -13.86 8.77
C GLY A 91 9.82 -12.67 9.70
N LEU A 92 9.87 -11.45 9.15
CA LEU A 92 9.69 -10.22 9.90
C LEU A 92 8.30 -10.15 10.53
N TYR A 93 7.25 -10.54 9.82
CA TYR A 93 5.90 -10.58 10.37
C TYR A 93 5.81 -11.44 11.63
N HIS A 94 6.41 -12.63 11.61
CA HIS A 94 6.38 -13.53 12.76
C HIS A 94 7.19 -12.98 13.95
N ILE A 95 8.41 -12.48 13.69
CA ILE A 95 9.29 -11.93 14.73
C ILE A 95 8.62 -10.71 15.38
N LEU A 96 8.06 -9.81 14.57
CA LEU A 96 7.42 -8.59 15.06
C LEU A 96 6.11 -8.87 15.77
N ALA A 97 5.36 -9.91 15.38
CA ALA A 97 4.12 -10.28 16.08
C ALA A 97 4.40 -10.80 17.49
N GLU A 98 5.47 -11.58 17.64
CA GLU A 98 5.93 -12.05 18.95
C GLU A 98 6.42 -10.87 19.81
N ARG A 99 7.23 -9.97 19.22
CA ARG A 99 7.73 -8.77 19.89
C ARG A 99 6.62 -7.81 20.31
N ALA A 100 5.64 -7.53 19.44
CA ALA A 100 4.51 -6.69 19.75
C ALA A 100 3.73 -7.20 20.98
N LYS A 101 3.60 -8.53 21.11
CA LYS A 101 2.99 -9.17 22.27
C LYS A 101 3.85 -9.02 23.53
N GLU A 102 5.17 -9.14 23.42
CA GLU A 102 6.11 -8.93 24.53
C GLU A 102 6.11 -7.47 25.01
N ILE A 103 6.11 -6.50 24.09
CA ILE A 103 6.09 -5.06 24.37
C ILE A 103 4.79 -4.66 25.09
N ALA A 104 3.65 -5.23 24.66
CA ALA A 104 2.38 -5.04 25.36
C ALA A 104 2.40 -5.67 26.77
N GLY A 105 3.19 -6.73 26.97
CA GLY A 105 3.42 -7.38 28.25
C GLY A 105 2.12 -7.90 28.88
N LYS A 106 1.73 -7.31 30.01
CA LYS A 106 0.46 -7.62 30.71
C LYS A 106 -0.75 -6.85 30.15
N ARG A 107 -0.53 -5.84 29.31
CA ARG A 107 -1.60 -5.01 28.72
C ARG A 107 -2.10 -5.70 27.46
N LYS A 108 -3.41 -5.59 27.20
CA LYS A 108 -4.00 -6.19 26.00
C LYS A 108 -3.71 -5.29 24.80
N LEU A 109 -3.07 -5.84 23.78
CA LEU A 109 -2.85 -5.16 22.51
C LEU A 109 -4.17 -5.10 21.72
N GLU A 110 -4.58 -3.89 21.32
CA GLU A 110 -5.81 -3.69 20.55
C GLU A 110 -5.59 -3.87 19.04
N THR A 111 -4.40 -3.54 18.55
CA THR A 111 -3.99 -3.76 17.16
C THR A 111 -3.98 -5.26 16.85
N LYS A 112 -4.93 -5.72 16.03
CA LYS A 112 -5.12 -7.15 15.70
C LYS A 112 -4.15 -7.69 14.66
N SER A 113 -3.68 -6.84 13.77
CA SER A 113 -2.76 -7.16 12.68
C SER A 113 -2.04 -5.90 12.24
N PHE A 114 -0.80 -6.04 11.79
CA PHE A 114 -0.05 -4.95 11.17
C PHE A 114 0.48 -5.40 9.81
N VAL A 115 0.66 -4.45 8.91
CA VAL A 115 1.15 -4.66 7.54
C VAL A 115 2.62 -4.24 7.48
N ILE A 116 3.44 -5.05 6.82
CA ILE A 116 4.84 -4.73 6.54
C ILE A 116 4.97 -4.53 5.03
N GLU A 117 5.45 -3.36 4.62
CA GLU A 117 5.72 -3.06 3.21
C GLU A 117 7.22 -2.84 3.03
N LEU A 118 7.84 -3.58 2.12
CA LEU A 118 9.24 -3.35 1.73
C LEU A 118 9.28 -2.41 0.53
N ARG A 119 9.98 -1.28 0.69
CA ARG A 119 10.21 -0.27 -0.35
C ARG A 119 11.70 -0.10 -0.61
N VAL A 120 12.02 0.48 -1.76
CA VAL A 120 13.41 0.81 -2.13
C VAL A 120 13.61 2.31 -2.00
N ASP A 121 14.69 2.72 -1.33
CA ASP A 121 15.16 4.10 -1.29
C ASP A 121 16.60 4.18 -1.84
N GLY A 122 16.73 4.76 -3.02
CA GLY A 122 18.03 4.94 -3.69
C GLY A 122 18.95 5.96 -3.04
N THR A 123 18.49 6.71 -2.04
CA THR A 123 19.33 7.64 -1.27
C THR A 123 19.99 6.99 -0.05
N LEU A 124 19.66 5.72 0.21
CA LEU A 124 20.12 4.97 1.38
C LEU A 124 21.38 4.17 1.07
N ASP A 125 22.38 4.23 1.96
CA ASP A 125 23.60 3.43 1.83
C ASP A 125 23.35 1.94 2.06
N LYS A 126 24.19 1.09 1.46
CA LYS A 126 24.10 -0.37 1.64
C LYS A 126 24.20 -0.74 3.12
N GLY A 127 23.29 -1.60 3.56
CA GLY A 127 23.18 -2.07 4.94
C GLY A 127 22.41 -1.12 5.85
N ASN A 128 22.09 0.10 5.44
CA ASN A 128 21.20 0.97 6.18
C ASN A 128 19.74 0.64 5.87
N VAL A 129 18.87 0.92 6.83
CA VAL A 129 17.43 0.68 6.72
C VAL A 129 16.74 1.89 7.32
N ARG A 130 15.65 2.34 6.68
CA ARG A 130 14.77 3.36 7.26
C ARG A 130 13.39 2.76 7.45
N VAL A 131 12.80 2.95 8.62
CA VAL A 131 11.45 2.49 8.92
C VAL A 131 10.54 3.71 9.04
N GLN A 132 9.42 3.69 8.35
CA GLN A 132 8.32 4.62 8.54
C GLN A 132 7.11 3.84 9.06
N HIS A 133 6.32 4.46 9.92
CA HIS A 133 5.09 3.87 10.45
C HIS A 133 3.88 4.70 10.04
N SER A 134 2.73 4.03 9.97
CA SER A 134 1.43 4.67 9.81
C SER A 134 0.43 4.07 10.80
N TRP A 135 -0.41 4.95 11.34
CA TRP A 135 -1.53 4.60 12.20
C TRP A 135 -2.82 4.33 11.42
N GLU A 136 -2.87 4.70 10.14
CA GLU A 136 -4.00 4.40 9.26
C GLU A 136 -3.83 3.05 8.58
N ASP A 137 -4.94 2.33 8.41
CA ASP A 137 -5.00 1.14 7.57
C ASP A 137 -5.06 1.58 6.11
N SER A 138 -3.96 1.45 5.36
CA SER A 138 -3.94 1.71 3.92
C SER A 138 -4.88 0.77 3.13
N SER A 139 -5.40 -0.30 3.75
CA SER A 139 -6.49 -1.11 3.18
C SER A 139 -7.84 -0.38 3.20
N ALA A 140 -7.97 0.69 4.00
CA ALA A 140 -9.11 1.60 4.03
C ALA A 140 -8.95 2.78 3.06
N GLY A 141 -8.58 2.51 1.79
CA GLY A 141 -8.99 3.34 0.65
C GLY A 141 -8.60 4.82 0.60
N ASN A 142 -7.65 5.30 1.39
CA ASN A 142 -7.25 6.71 1.36
C ASN A 142 -6.10 6.94 0.36
N LYS A 143 -6.44 7.02 -0.94
CA LYS A 143 -5.60 7.74 -1.91
C LYS A 143 -5.51 9.18 -1.45
N THR A 144 -4.43 9.54 -0.77
CA THR A 144 -4.07 10.91 -0.44
C THR A 144 -3.83 11.65 -1.76
N GLY A 145 -4.89 12.27 -2.29
CA GLY A 145 -4.78 13.21 -3.39
C GLY A 145 -4.07 14.45 -2.87
N VAL A 146 -2.86 14.70 -3.36
CA VAL A 146 -2.17 15.98 -3.15
C VAL A 146 -3.02 17.07 -3.81
N LEU A 147 -3.78 17.81 -2.99
CA LEU A 147 -4.45 19.04 -3.43
C LEU A 147 -3.36 20.04 -3.81
N ALA A 148 -3.20 20.27 -5.12
CA ALA A 148 -2.40 21.38 -5.61
C ALA A 148 -2.91 22.68 -4.94
N ARG A 149 -1.99 23.44 -4.37
CA ARG A 149 -2.24 24.75 -3.78
C ARG A 149 -3.07 25.59 -4.77
N PRO A 150 -4.27 26.09 -4.40
CA PRO A 150 -5.03 26.96 -5.27
C PRO A 150 -4.19 28.20 -5.58
N LYS A 151 -4.01 28.49 -6.87
CA LYS A 151 -3.51 29.80 -7.33
C LYS A 151 -4.54 30.84 -6.91
N SER A 152 -4.33 31.45 -5.74
CA SER A 152 -5.02 32.65 -5.32
C SER A 152 -4.88 33.70 -6.43
N GLY A 153 -6.02 34.19 -6.90
CA GLY A 153 -6.10 35.23 -7.89
C GLY A 153 -5.47 36.54 -7.43
N LYS A 154 -5.06 37.32 -8.44
CA LYS A 154 -4.86 38.78 -8.47
C LYS A 154 -4.38 39.42 -7.15
N LEU A 155 -3.07 39.57 -7.04
CA LEU A 155 -2.46 40.63 -6.24
C LEU A 155 -2.51 41.94 -7.04
N ASP A 156 -3.06 42.98 -6.41
CA ASP A 156 -2.96 44.37 -6.85
C ASP A 156 -1.48 44.83 -6.94
N PRO A 157 -1.16 45.82 -7.79
CA PRO A 157 0.20 46.32 -7.96
C PRO A 157 0.73 47.03 -6.71
N PRO A 158 2.06 46.97 -6.44
CA PRO A 158 2.64 47.54 -5.23
C PRO A 158 2.67 49.09 -5.28
N PRO A 159 2.39 49.78 -4.16
CA PRO A 159 2.72 51.19 -4.03
C PRO A 159 4.23 51.39 -3.84
N LYS A 160 4.68 52.56 -4.30
CA LYS A 160 6.06 53.07 -4.34
C LYS A 160 6.86 52.89 -3.01
N PRO A 161 8.20 52.81 -3.09
CA PRO A 161 9.07 52.54 -1.94
C PRO A 161 9.12 53.72 -0.94
N LEU A 162 9.00 53.39 0.35
CA LEU A 162 9.27 54.28 1.48
C LEU A 162 10.77 54.24 1.85
N PRO A 163 11.31 55.32 2.45
CA PRO A 163 12.74 55.55 2.61
C PRO A 163 13.42 54.68 3.68
N ALA A 164 14.73 54.52 3.50
CA ALA A 164 15.62 53.71 4.32
C ALA A 164 15.79 54.26 5.74
N SER A 165 15.11 53.65 6.71
CA SER A 165 15.50 53.71 8.11
C SER A 165 14.91 52.52 8.85
N HIS A 166 15.80 51.76 9.51
CA HIS A 166 15.58 50.58 10.35
C HIS A 166 15.81 49.22 9.69
N ARG A 167 17.09 48.92 9.42
CA ARG A 167 17.62 47.54 9.57
C ARG A 167 18.21 47.40 10.98
N PRO A 168 17.89 46.35 11.74
CA PRO A 168 18.67 45.98 12.94
C PRO A 168 20.04 45.39 12.53
N PRO A 169 21.07 45.52 13.38
CA PRO A 169 22.46 45.21 13.01
C PRO A 169 22.73 43.71 12.94
N ALA A 170 23.58 43.32 11.98
CA ALA A 170 24.13 41.99 11.85
C ALA A 170 25.25 41.74 12.87
N ASN A 171 25.29 40.55 13.45
CA ASN A 171 26.38 40.07 14.31
C ASN A 171 27.73 40.03 13.54
N PRO A 172 28.86 40.33 14.21
CA PRO A 172 30.16 40.41 13.57
C PRO A 172 30.70 39.04 13.17
N THR A 173 31.14 38.93 11.92
CA THR A 173 31.84 37.76 11.37
C THR A 173 33.35 37.90 11.60
N ASN A 174 33.97 36.80 12.03
CA ASN A 174 35.37 36.63 12.44
C ASN A 174 36.38 36.97 11.31
N PRO A 175 37.53 37.64 11.54
CA PRO A 175 38.34 38.25 10.47
C PRO A 175 39.35 37.32 9.77
N ASN A 176 39.34 36.01 10.00
CA ASN A 176 40.50 35.18 9.68
C ASN A 176 40.28 34.13 8.58
N TYR A 177 39.77 34.54 7.41
CA TYR A 177 39.88 33.72 6.19
C TYR A 177 40.43 34.54 5.01
N PRO A 178 41.57 34.13 4.42
CA PRO A 178 42.16 34.80 3.27
C PRO A 178 41.32 34.57 2.01
N ARG A 179 40.84 35.68 1.45
CA ARG A 179 40.06 35.77 0.21
C ARG A 179 41.02 35.86 -1.00
N ARG A 180 41.49 34.72 -1.53
CA ARG A 180 42.12 34.65 -2.87
C ARG A 180 41.92 33.27 -3.51
N ALA A 181 41.72 33.29 -4.83
CA ALA A 181 41.33 32.20 -5.74
C ALA A 181 39.87 31.77 -5.51
N ILE A 182 38.91 32.09 -6.39
CA ILE A 182 38.87 31.74 -7.82
C ILE A 182 38.17 32.89 -8.57
N GLU A 183 38.95 33.82 -9.10
CA GLU A 183 38.65 34.44 -10.40
C GLU A 183 39.20 33.48 -11.47
N ASP A 184 38.59 33.46 -12.64
CA ASP A 184 38.93 32.61 -13.80
C ASP A 184 38.36 31.18 -13.82
N ALA A 185 37.03 31.07 -13.98
CA ALA A 185 36.40 30.13 -14.95
C ALA A 185 34.86 30.16 -14.84
N TYR A 186 34.21 31.24 -15.26
CA TYR A 186 32.82 31.14 -15.72
C TYR A 186 32.48 32.27 -16.70
N THR A 187 32.52 31.98 -17.99
CA THR A 187 31.90 32.81 -19.03
C THR A 187 30.39 32.53 -19.02
N PRO A 188 29.52 33.51 -18.74
CA PRO A 188 28.07 33.29 -18.86
C PRO A 188 27.68 33.14 -20.34
N PRO A 189 26.72 32.25 -20.69
CA PRO A 189 26.21 32.15 -22.05
C PRO A 189 25.40 33.41 -22.44
N PRO A 190 25.38 33.79 -23.73
CA PRO A 190 24.72 35.00 -24.19
C PRO A 190 23.20 34.84 -24.26
N THR A 191 22.50 35.87 -23.74
CA THR A 191 21.12 36.28 -24.08
C THR A 191 20.00 35.25 -23.90
N ALA A 192 19.28 35.37 -22.78
CA ALA A 192 17.92 34.89 -22.66
C ALA A 192 16.98 35.72 -23.57
N PRO A 193 15.99 35.11 -24.25
CA PRO A 193 15.04 35.85 -25.06
C PRO A 193 14.11 36.70 -24.17
N ASP A 194 13.98 37.96 -24.56
CA ASP A 194 13.15 38.98 -23.94
C ASP A 194 11.66 38.72 -24.25
N PHE A 195 10.90 38.24 -23.27
CA PHE A 195 9.47 37.90 -23.41
C PHE A 195 8.53 39.10 -23.18
N THR A 196 8.99 40.34 -23.37
CA THR A 196 8.17 41.55 -23.15
C THR A 196 7.78 42.29 -24.42
N SER A 197 7.79 41.64 -25.58
CA SER A 197 7.23 42.23 -26.81
C SER A 197 5.75 41.83 -27.00
N ASN A 198 4.87 42.78 -26.70
CA ASN A 198 3.46 42.77 -27.13
C ASN A 198 3.41 42.77 -28.66
N ARG A 199 3.42 41.59 -29.28
CA ARG A 199 3.10 41.41 -30.69
C ARG A 199 1.62 41.08 -30.80
N ALA A 200 0.83 42.04 -31.26
CA ALA A 200 -0.57 41.84 -31.61
C ALA A 200 -0.66 40.70 -32.63
N SER A 201 -1.28 39.59 -32.23
CA SER A 201 -1.55 38.45 -33.09
C SER A 201 -2.64 38.82 -34.08
N GLN A 202 -2.26 38.97 -35.35
CA GLN A 202 -3.22 38.94 -36.46
C GLN A 202 -3.80 37.51 -36.57
N PRO A 203 -5.13 37.36 -36.68
CA PRO A 203 -5.75 36.04 -36.85
C PRO A 203 -5.50 35.49 -38.25
N LEU A 204 -5.13 34.21 -38.30
CA LEU A 204 -5.01 33.40 -39.52
C LEU A 204 -6.39 33.24 -40.19
N PRO A 205 -6.49 33.32 -41.52
CA PRO A 205 -7.74 33.07 -42.24
C PRO A 205 -8.06 31.57 -42.23
N GLY A 206 -9.27 31.19 -41.78
CA GLY A 206 -9.82 29.84 -41.99
C GLY A 206 -10.29 29.06 -40.76
N ILE A 207 -10.42 29.67 -39.58
CA ILE A 207 -11.09 29.04 -38.43
C ILE A 207 -12.42 29.76 -38.22
N GLU A 208 -13.52 29.11 -38.60
CA GLU A 208 -14.86 29.58 -38.31
C GLU A 208 -15.04 29.71 -36.79
N GLN A 209 -15.51 30.88 -36.37
CA GLN A 209 -15.86 31.19 -34.99
C GLN A 209 -16.91 30.21 -34.47
N ALA A 210 -16.54 29.39 -33.48
CA ALA A 210 -17.53 28.64 -32.72
C ALA A 210 -18.47 29.64 -32.02
N VAL A 211 -19.76 29.52 -32.34
CA VAL A 211 -20.83 30.32 -31.73
C VAL A 211 -20.84 30.07 -30.21
N PRO A 212 -20.88 31.12 -29.36
CA PRO A 212 -21.02 30.95 -27.93
C PRO A 212 -22.31 30.22 -27.59
N ILE A 213 -22.20 29.09 -26.89
CA ILE A 213 -23.34 28.32 -26.39
C ILE A 213 -24.06 29.17 -25.31
N PRO A 214 -25.40 29.32 -25.35
CA PRO A 214 -26.17 30.06 -24.34
C PRO A 214 -25.93 29.54 -22.92
N PRO A 215 -26.04 30.40 -21.89
CA PRO A 215 -25.66 30.07 -20.51
C PRO A 215 -26.70 29.22 -19.76
N GLU A 216 -27.51 28.41 -20.45
CA GLU A 216 -28.54 27.57 -19.83
C GLU A 216 -28.12 26.10 -19.65
N ASP A 217 -26.96 25.69 -20.16
CA ASP A 217 -26.40 24.34 -20.00
C ASP A 217 -25.13 24.31 -19.10
N ALA A 218 -24.92 25.33 -18.27
CA ALA A 218 -23.74 25.43 -17.40
C ALA A 218 -23.94 24.95 -15.95
N GLU A 219 -25.13 24.43 -15.59
CA GLU A 219 -25.41 23.96 -14.23
C GLU A 219 -26.01 22.55 -14.19
N VAL A 220 -25.31 21.57 -14.78
CA VAL A 220 -25.30 20.24 -14.16
C VAL A 220 -24.04 20.14 -13.32
N MET A 221 -24.11 20.76 -12.14
CA MET A 221 -23.27 20.33 -11.03
C MET A 221 -23.44 18.82 -10.94
N THR A 222 -22.41 18.06 -11.31
CA THR A 222 -22.26 16.68 -10.88
C THR A 222 -22.05 16.71 -9.37
N SER A 223 -23.15 16.95 -8.65
CA SER A 223 -23.30 16.51 -7.27
C SER A 223 -23.07 15.02 -7.33
N VAL A 224 -21.87 14.58 -6.95
CA VAL A 224 -21.64 13.21 -6.53
C VAL A 224 -22.44 13.06 -5.25
N ARG A 225 -23.75 12.86 -5.39
CA ARG A 225 -24.55 12.25 -4.34
C ARG A 225 -23.76 11.01 -3.97
N LYS A 226 -23.30 10.93 -2.73
CA LYS A 226 -22.92 9.67 -2.12
C LYS A 226 -24.15 8.78 -2.24
N ARG A 227 -24.28 8.09 -3.38
CA ARG A 227 -25.05 6.87 -3.47
C ARG A 227 -24.22 5.89 -2.67
N THR A 228 -24.31 6.00 -1.34
CA THR A 228 -24.00 4.90 -0.46
C THR A 228 -25.05 3.86 -0.80
N ALA A 229 -24.81 3.12 -1.89
CA ALA A 229 -25.58 1.92 -2.16
C ALA A 229 -25.51 1.11 -0.88
N PRO A 230 -26.65 0.62 -0.35
CA PRO A 230 -26.62 -0.20 0.85
C PRO A 230 -25.69 -1.38 0.59
N GLU A 231 -24.84 -1.67 1.58
CA GLU A 231 -23.96 -2.83 1.54
C GLU A 231 -24.81 -4.08 1.29
N LEU A 232 -24.54 -4.79 0.20
CA LEU A 232 -25.34 -5.95 -0.20
C LEU A 232 -24.91 -7.19 0.59
N TYR A 233 -23.61 -7.43 0.65
CA TYR A 233 -23.00 -8.56 1.35
C TYR A 233 -21.51 -8.30 1.59
N LYS A 234 -20.91 -9.09 2.48
CA LYS A 234 -19.45 -9.15 2.68
C LYS A 234 -18.91 -10.41 2.02
N LEU A 235 -17.76 -10.29 1.38
CA LEU A 235 -17.03 -11.42 0.84
C LEU A 235 -15.81 -11.71 1.73
N GLU A 236 -15.83 -12.85 2.43
CA GLU A 236 -14.65 -13.31 3.16
C GLU A 236 -13.71 -14.07 2.22
N ILE A 237 -12.43 -13.74 2.28
CA ILE A 237 -11.37 -14.32 1.46
C ILE A 237 -10.43 -15.07 2.39
N TRP A 238 -10.29 -16.37 2.18
CA TRP A 238 -9.41 -17.26 2.94
C TRP A 238 -8.36 -17.83 1.99
N MET A 239 -7.13 -17.98 2.48
CA MET A 239 -6.03 -18.60 1.73
C MET A 239 -5.33 -19.57 2.67
N ASN A 240 -5.18 -20.84 2.27
CA ASN A 240 -4.56 -21.89 3.08
C ASN A 240 -5.13 -21.99 4.52
N GLY A 241 -6.43 -21.81 4.67
CA GLY A 241 -7.12 -21.86 5.98
C GLY A 241 -6.99 -20.61 6.86
N VAL A 242 -6.24 -19.58 6.43
CA VAL A 242 -6.13 -18.30 7.13
C VAL A 242 -6.99 -17.25 6.44
N ARG A 243 -7.85 -16.57 7.19
CA ARG A 243 -8.68 -15.47 6.66
C ARG A 243 -7.78 -14.27 6.32
N GLN A 244 -7.76 -13.92 5.04
CA GLN A 244 -6.95 -12.83 4.51
C GLN A 244 -7.68 -11.50 4.59
N ASN A 245 -8.92 -11.45 4.11
CA ASN A 245 -9.67 -10.21 3.99
C ASN A 245 -11.18 -10.44 4.11
N VAL A 246 -11.93 -9.38 4.45
CA VAL A 246 -13.39 -9.33 4.41
C VAL A 246 -13.79 -8.05 3.67
N VAL A 247 -14.23 -8.20 2.43
CA VAL A 247 -14.51 -7.06 1.55
C VAL A 247 -16.02 -6.77 1.50
N PRO A 248 -16.47 -5.56 1.85
CA PRO A 248 -17.87 -5.18 1.66
C PRO A 248 -18.17 -4.97 0.18
N ILE A 249 -19.25 -5.57 -0.31
CA ILE A 249 -19.67 -5.53 -1.70
C ILE A 249 -20.95 -4.70 -1.85
N PHE A 250 -20.88 -3.73 -2.75
CA PHE A 250 -21.97 -2.80 -3.06
C PHE A 250 -22.58 -3.03 -4.45
N ASN A 251 -21.87 -3.77 -5.30
CA ASN A 251 -22.29 -4.08 -6.66
C ASN A 251 -23.05 -5.40 -6.70
N ARG A 252 -24.10 -5.46 -7.53
CA ARG A 252 -24.89 -6.70 -7.74
C ARG A 252 -24.08 -7.81 -8.40
N GLU A 253 -23.07 -7.45 -9.17
CA GLU A 253 -22.16 -8.38 -9.85
C GLU A 253 -20.74 -7.91 -9.60
N ILE A 254 -19.86 -8.85 -9.26
CA ILE A 254 -18.43 -8.63 -9.06
C ILE A 254 -17.63 -9.72 -9.77
N SER A 255 -16.48 -9.32 -10.30
CA SER A 255 -15.50 -10.19 -10.91
C SER A 255 -14.34 -10.45 -9.95
N VAL A 256 -13.94 -11.71 -9.87
CA VAL A 256 -12.88 -12.22 -9.00
C VAL A 256 -11.84 -12.94 -9.85
N GLY A 257 -10.56 -12.67 -9.60
CA GLY A 257 -9.48 -13.35 -10.29
C GLY A 257 -8.13 -12.71 -10.00
N ARG A 258 -7.10 -13.10 -10.75
CA ARG A 258 -5.75 -12.57 -10.57
C ARG A 258 -5.60 -11.12 -11.04
N GLY A 259 -6.49 -10.66 -11.93
CA GLY A 259 -6.42 -9.33 -12.53
C GLY A 259 -5.21 -9.15 -13.46
N SER A 260 -5.29 -8.14 -14.32
CA SER A 260 -4.17 -7.64 -15.12
C SER A 260 -4.48 -6.23 -15.60
N ARG A 261 -3.46 -5.50 -16.07
CA ARG A 261 -3.67 -4.17 -16.66
C ARG A 261 -4.69 -4.16 -17.81
N SER A 262 -4.75 -5.24 -18.59
CA SER A 262 -5.69 -5.42 -19.70
C SER A 262 -7.07 -5.95 -19.30
N LYS A 263 -7.18 -6.58 -18.13
CA LYS A 263 -8.40 -7.23 -17.62
C LYS A 263 -8.46 -7.00 -16.11
N PRO A 264 -8.91 -5.81 -15.67
CA PRO A 264 -9.09 -5.56 -14.24
C PRO A 264 -10.23 -6.43 -13.70
N VAL A 265 -10.18 -6.70 -12.40
CA VAL A 265 -11.22 -7.42 -11.67
C VAL A 265 -11.55 -6.62 -10.40
N ASP A 266 -12.75 -6.81 -9.87
CA ASP A 266 -13.20 -6.12 -8.66
C ASP A 266 -12.44 -6.63 -7.43
N ILE A 267 -12.25 -7.95 -7.34
CA ILE A 267 -11.50 -8.61 -6.26
C ILE A 267 -10.29 -9.32 -6.85
N THR A 268 -9.10 -8.85 -6.46
CA THR A 268 -7.83 -9.39 -6.94
C THR A 268 -7.29 -10.47 -5.99
N LEU A 269 -7.08 -11.67 -6.51
CA LEU A 269 -6.46 -12.80 -5.81
C LEU A 269 -5.04 -13.02 -6.35
N SER A 270 -4.02 -12.59 -5.60
CA SER A 270 -2.62 -12.58 -6.03
C SER A 270 -1.80 -13.70 -5.41
N GLY A 271 -0.93 -14.34 -6.19
CA GLY A 271 0.05 -15.30 -5.67
C GLY A 271 -0.11 -16.71 -6.24
N ASP A 272 -1.27 -16.99 -6.83
CA ASP A 272 -1.58 -18.30 -7.41
C ASP A 272 -1.70 -18.22 -8.95
N PRO A 273 -0.78 -18.84 -9.71
CA PRO A 273 -0.84 -18.89 -11.17
C PRO A 273 -2.04 -19.66 -11.74
N GLU A 274 -2.66 -20.56 -10.96
CA GLU A 274 -3.82 -21.34 -11.37
C GLU A 274 -5.08 -20.46 -11.50
N ILE A 275 -5.07 -19.33 -10.80
CA ILE A 275 -6.16 -18.36 -10.87
C ILE A 275 -6.04 -17.55 -12.17
N SER A 276 -7.10 -17.65 -12.95
CA SER A 276 -7.22 -16.92 -14.21
C SER A 276 -7.34 -15.42 -13.96
N ARG A 277 -6.99 -14.60 -14.96
CA ARG A 277 -7.07 -13.13 -14.85
C ARG A 277 -8.47 -12.67 -14.46
N LYS A 278 -9.49 -13.22 -15.11
CA LYS A 278 -10.90 -13.24 -14.67
C LYS A 278 -11.23 -14.72 -14.47
N HIS A 279 -11.60 -15.12 -13.26
CA HIS A 279 -11.76 -16.53 -12.93
C HIS A 279 -13.18 -16.85 -12.50
N LEU A 280 -13.80 -15.96 -11.73
CA LEU A 280 -15.13 -16.18 -11.21
C LEU A 280 -15.90 -14.86 -11.25
N THR A 281 -17.17 -14.93 -11.62
CA THR A 281 -18.10 -13.83 -11.43
C THR A 281 -19.15 -14.24 -10.40
N LEU A 282 -19.29 -13.42 -9.36
CA LEU A 282 -20.31 -13.56 -8.32
C LEU A 282 -21.38 -12.52 -8.54
N GLY A 283 -22.63 -12.91 -8.38
CA GLY A 283 -23.72 -11.94 -8.38
C GLY A 283 -24.82 -12.26 -7.39
N THR A 284 -25.65 -11.26 -7.16
CA THR A 284 -26.86 -11.35 -6.35
C THR A 284 -28.03 -10.75 -7.13
N ASP A 285 -29.19 -11.39 -7.00
CA ASP A 285 -30.44 -10.94 -7.61
C ASP A 285 -31.26 -10.08 -6.63
N GLU A 286 -32.31 -9.41 -7.11
CA GLU A 286 -33.19 -8.56 -6.29
C GLU A 286 -33.92 -9.36 -5.19
N ASN A 287 -34.06 -10.66 -5.40
CA ASN A 287 -34.66 -11.61 -4.47
C ASN A 287 -33.69 -12.09 -3.37
N GLY A 288 -32.44 -11.62 -3.36
CA GLY A 288 -31.41 -12.00 -2.38
C GLY A 288 -30.75 -13.36 -2.64
N TYR A 289 -31.03 -13.99 -3.80
CA TYR A 289 -30.31 -15.19 -4.23
C TYR A 289 -28.92 -14.82 -4.75
N PHE A 290 -27.94 -15.66 -4.44
CA PHE A 290 -26.58 -15.52 -4.93
C PHE A 290 -26.31 -16.55 -6.03
N TRP A 291 -25.48 -16.18 -6.98
CA TRP A 291 -25.02 -17.08 -8.02
C TRP A 291 -23.54 -16.90 -8.28
N ALA A 292 -22.90 -17.96 -8.72
CA ALA A 292 -21.51 -18.02 -9.12
C ALA A 292 -21.41 -18.52 -10.55
N MET A 293 -20.51 -17.92 -11.33
CA MET A 293 -20.19 -18.33 -12.70
C MET A 293 -18.69 -18.48 -12.84
N ASN A 294 -18.24 -19.67 -13.24
CA ASN A 294 -16.84 -19.94 -13.52
C ASN A 294 -16.48 -19.44 -14.92
N GLU A 295 -15.55 -18.50 -15.02
CA GLU A 295 -14.99 -17.99 -16.29
C GLU A 295 -13.49 -18.31 -16.42
N GLY A 296 -12.94 -19.01 -15.43
CA GLY A 296 -11.56 -19.42 -15.37
C GLY A 296 -11.25 -20.58 -16.29
N ARG A 297 -9.96 -20.74 -16.60
CA ARG A 297 -9.45 -21.95 -17.26
C ARG A 297 -9.53 -23.17 -16.34
N ASN A 298 -9.25 -22.97 -15.05
CA ASN A 298 -9.32 -24.01 -14.03
C ASN A 298 -10.70 -23.98 -13.36
N PRO A 299 -11.23 -25.12 -12.90
CA PRO A 299 -12.53 -25.17 -12.28
C PRO A 299 -12.55 -24.44 -10.92
N ALA A 300 -13.61 -23.67 -10.67
CA ALA A 300 -14.00 -23.25 -9.33
C ALA A 300 -14.91 -24.32 -8.72
N ALA A 301 -14.90 -24.52 -7.41
CA ALA A 301 -15.69 -25.57 -6.76
C ALA A 301 -16.49 -25.06 -5.56
N ILE A 302 -17.67 -25.63 -5.33
CA ILE A 302 -18.58 -25.34 -4.21
C ILE A 302 -18.67 -26.58 -3.34
N ASN A 303 -18.20 -26.54 -2.09
CA ASN A 303 -18.27 -27.70 -1.17
C ASN A 303 -17.90 -29.05 -1.85
N ASN A 304 -16.85 -29.04 -2.68
CA ASN A 304 -16.33 -30.17 -3.49
C ASN A 304 -17.05 -30.48 -4.81
N PHE A 305 -18.05 -29.70 -5.22
CA PHE A 305 -18.68 -29.80 -6.54
C PHE A 305 -18.09 -28.76 -7.50
N GLU A 306 -17.50 -29.19 -8.61
CA GLU A 306 -16.95 -28.27 -9.62
C GLU A 306 -18.05 -27.52 -10.38
N LEU A 307 -17.85 -26.22 -10.54
CA LEU A 307 -18.74 -25.34 -11.26
C LEU A 307 -18.56 -25.51 -12.78
N PRO A 308 -19.64 -25.76 -13.53
CA PRO A 308 -19.60 -25.74 -14.98
C PRO A 308 -19.14 -24.37 -15.51
N ALA A 309 -18.18 -24.39 -16.43
CA ALA A 309 -17.66 -23.17 -17.03
C ALA A 309 -18.75 -22.44 -17.85
N GLY A 310 -18.87 -21.14 -17.64
CA GLY A 310 -19.81 -20.26 -18.36
C GLY A 310 -21.28 -20.37 -17.94
N GLN A 311 -21.62 -21.22 -16.96
CA GLN A 311 -22.98 -21.36 -16.46
C GLN A 311 -23.14 -20.74 -15.07
N LYS A 312 -24.25 -20.03 -14.87
CA LYS A 312 -24.63 -19.49 -13.55
C LYS A 312 -25.18 -20.61 -12.68
N VAL A 313 -24.59 -20.80 -11.52
CA VAL A 313 -25.03 -21.77 -10.51
C VAL A 313 -25.44 -21.02 -9.26
N THR A 314 -26.65 -21.27 -8.77
CA THR A 314 -27.16 -20.66 -7.54
C THR A 314 -26.40 -21.20 -6.34
N ILE A 315 -26.01 -20.31 -5.43
CA ILE A 315 -25.25 -20.63 -4.23
C ILE A 315 -25.93 -20.06 -3.00
N ASN A 316 -25.83 -20.79 -1.89
CA ASN A 316 -26.28 -20.30 -0.60
C ASN A 316 -25.18 -19.44 0.06
N PRO A 317 -25.55 -18.42 0.84
CA PRO A 317 -24.59 -17.69 1.66
C PRO A 317 -23.87 -18.62 2.64
N GLY A 318 -22.62 -18.31 2.96
CA GLY A 318 -21.77 -19.07 3.87
C GLY A 318 -21.10 -20.31 3.28
N VAL A 319 -21.47 -20.71 2.05
CA VAL A 319 -20.87 -21.85 1.36
C VAL A 319 -19.41 -21.58 0.96
N ASN A 320 -18.57 -22.61 1.02
CA ASN A 320 -17.18 -22.53 0.60
C ASN A 320 -17.09 -22.59 -0.92
N LEU A 321 -16.63 -21.49 -1.52
CA LEU A 321 -16.31 -21.42 -2.93
C LEU A 321 -14.79 -21.44 -3.12
N THR A 322 -14.27 -22.58 -3.53
CA THR A 322 -12.84 -22.84 -3.71
C THR A 322 -12.38 -22.45 -5.11
N ILE A 323 -11.30 -21.67 -5.19
CA ILE A 323 -10.65 -21.22 -6.42
C ILE A 323 -9.13 -21.31 -6.22
N GLY A 324 -8.49 -22.28 -6.86
CA GLY A 324 -7.06 -22.55 -6.61
C GLY A 324 -6.80 -22.73 -5.11
N SER A 325 -5.84 -21.97 -4.58
CA SER A 325 -5.48 -21.92 -3.15
C SER A 325 -6.41 -21.08 -2.25
N TYR A 326 -7.46 -20.46 -2.81
CA TYR A 326 -8.38 -19.58 -2.08
C TYR A 326 -9.73 -20.23 -1.82
N VAL A 327 -10.34 -19.85 -0.70
CA VAL A 327 -11.73 -20.15 -0.36
C VAL A 327 -12.46 -18.83 -0.11
N LEU A 328 -13.55 -18.62 -0.85
CA LEU A 328 -14.41 -17.45 -0.73
C LEU A 328 -15.71 -17.83 -0.02
N ARG A 329 -16.22 -16.94 0.83
CA ARG A 329 -17.52 -17.10 1.49
C ARG A 329 -18.33 -15.82 1.43
N ILE A 330 -19.60 -15.95 1.06
CA ILE A 330 -20.55 -14.84 1.05
C ILE A 330 -21.18 -14.73 2.43
N GLN A 331 -21.02 -13.59 3.09
CA GLN A 331 -21.67 -13.25 4.36
C GLN A 331 -22.76 -12.21 4.07
N PRO A 332 -24.05 -12.57 4.20
CA PRO A 332 -25.13 -11.62 3.96
C PRO A 332 -25.12 -10.56 5.06
N VAL A 333 -25.39 -9.30 4.71
CA VAL A 333 -25.57 -8.26 5.73
C VAL A 333 -26.91 -8.54 6.41
N GLN A 334 -26.90 -8.93 7.68
CA GLN A 334 -28.13 -9.05 8.45
C GLN A 334 -28.74 -7.66 8.60
N ASN A 335 -29.75 -7.35 7.78
CA ASN A 335 -30.68 -6.28 8.11
C ASN A 335 -31.40 -6.71 9.38
N LYS A 336 -30.99 -6.18 10.54
CA LYS A 336 -31.82 -6.23 11.73
C LYS A 336 -33.19 -5.66 11.32
N PRO A 337 -34.30 -6.40 11.46
CA PRO A 337 -35.59 -5.77 11.38
C PRO A 337 -35.63 -4.74 12.52
N ASN A 338 -35.87 -3.48 12.18
CA ASN A 338 -36.26 -2.49 13.17
C ASN A 338 -37.53 -3.03 13.84
N SER A 339 -37.40 -3.49 15.08
CA SER A 339 -38.51 -3.76 15.99
C SER A 339 -38.45 -2.78 17.14
#